data_AF-A0A957KL22-F1
#
_entry.id   AF-A0A957KL22-F1
#
_cell.length_a   1.000
_cell.length_b   1.000
_cell.length_c   1.000
_cell.angle_alpha   90.00
_cell.angle_beta   90.00
_cell.angle_gamma   90.00
#
_symmetry.space_group_name_H-M   'P 1'
#
loop_
_entity.id
_entity.type
_entity.pdbx_description
1 polymer ?
#
loop_
_entity_poly.entity_id
_entity_poly.type
_entity_poly.pdbx_seq_one_letter_code
_entity_poly.pdbx_strand_id
1 'polypeptide(L)'
;MATFRRNAFLYTVVLLLFILPGCGPNEPESTAESVAAVITATEAATVTPPPTATLTNTATATATPTETATPTETPTETPTNTPTQTATATETATATATLVPPTATPLPPTSTPELVANGAGCPYSSDPTYGYTVENPIRVGGGPFGGGPSRERAVLDAFMGPGAAPITYERTGSLPVGDTILDIYAVTYAGAPATIILYFDIYSLGPILTPVGLACSGGLPQYSS
;
A
#
# COMPACT_ATOMS: atom_id res chain seq x y z
N MET A 1 -72.21 -32.06 -4.13
CA MET A 1 -71.02 -31.79 -3.30
C MET A 1 -69.78 -32.25 -4.06
N ALA A 2 -69.21 -31.41 -4.93
CA ALA A 2 -67.99 -31.74 -5.69
C ALA A 2 -67.32 -30.47 -6.24
N THR A 3 -66.77 -29.64 -5.35
CA THR A 3 -66.02 -28.43 -5.74
C THR A 3 -64.97 -28.07 -4.69
N PHE A 4 -64.07 -29.01 -4.34
CA PHE A 4 -63.01 -28.71 -3.37
C PHE A 4 -61.70 -29.49 -3.58
N ARG A 5 -61.24 -29.67 -4.83
CA ARG A 5 -59.91 -30.30 -5.08
C ARG A 5 -59.07 -29.68 -6.20
N ARG A 6 -59.47 -28.56 -6.81
CA ARG A 6 -58.73 -27.96 -7.94
C ARG A 6 -57.96 -26.68 -7.62
N ASN A 7 -58.16 -26.09 -6.42
CA ASN A 7 -57.51 -24.85 -6.01
C ASN A 7 -56.27 -25.05 -5.11
N ALA A 8 -56.04 -26.24 -4.54
CA ALA A 8 -54.89 -26.46 -3.67
C ALA A 8 -53.55 -26.60 -4.42
N PHE A 9 -53.58 -27.10 -5.67
CA PHE A 9 -52.36 -27.37 -6.44
C PHE A 9 -51.80 -26.13 -7.18
N LEU A 10 -52.67 -25.17 -7.52
CA LEU A 10 -52.27 -23.91 -8.15
C LEU A 10 -51.65 -22.93 -7.14
N TYR A 11 -52.06 -22.98 -5.86
CA TYR A 11 -51.47 -22.13 -4.82
C TYR A 11 -50.05 -22.56 -4.42
N THR A 12 -49.74 -23.87 -4.48
CA THR A 12 -48.37 -24.37 -4.20
C THR A 12 -47.34 -24.02 -5.28
N VAL A 13 -47.76 -23.80 -6.53
CA VAL A 13 -46.86 -23.38 -7.63
C VAL A 13 -46.66 -21.86 -7.65
N VAL A 14 -47.67 -21.08 -7.25
CA VAL A 14 -47.59 -19.61 -7.20
C VAL A 14 -46.83 -19.11 -5.95
N LEU A 15 -46.87 -19.83 -4.83
CA LEU A 15 -46.14 -19.44 -3.62
C LEU A 15 -44.62 -19.72 -3.70
N LEU A 16 -44.18 -20.65 -4.56
CA LEU A 16 -42.77 -21.03 -4.70
C LEU A 16 -41.99 -20.16 -5.70
N LEU A 17 -42.65 -19.21 -6.38
CA LEU A 17 -42.04 -18.26 -7.30
C LEU A 17 -41.88 -16.84 -6.72
N PHE A 18 -42.34 -16.59 -5.49
CA PHE A 18 -42.33 -15.26 -4.85
C PHE A 18 -41.38 -15.14 -3.63
N ILE A 19 -40.40 -16.04 -3.47
CA ILE A 19 -39.38 -15.94 -2.41
C ILE A 19 -37.96 -16.05 -2.98
N LEU A 20 -37.61 -15.16 -3.91
CA LEU A 20 -36.21 -14.84 -4.18
C LEU A 20 -36.03 -13.31 -4.10
N PRO A 21 -35.55 -12.76 -2.97
CA PRO A 21 -34.95 -11.44 -2.96
C PRO A 21 -33.54 -11.59 -3.56
N GLY A 22 -33.44 -11.47 -4.88
CA GLY A 22 -32.18 -11.13 -5.54
C GLY A 22 -31.88 -9.66 -5.26
N CYS A 23 -30.99 -9.42 -4.31
CA CYS A 23 -30.46 -8.11 -3.99
C CYS A 23 -29.19 -7.86 -4.82
N GLY A 24 -29.14 -6.72 -5.52
CA GLY A 24 -27.93 -6.06 -6.01
C GLY A 24 -28.00 -5.57 -7.46
N PRO A 25 -27.30 -4.48 -7.85
CA PRO A 25 -26.77 -3.37 -7.07
C PRO A 25 -27.41 -2.02 -7.46
N ASN A 26 -27.34 -1.12 -6.51
CA ASN A 26 -27.68 0.29 -6.59
C ASN A 26 -26.48 1.08 -7.10
N GLU A 27 -26.67 1.88 -8.15
CA GLU A 27 -25.97 3.15 -8.32
C GLU A 27 -26.89 4.18 -9.02
N PRO A 28 -26.76 5.48 -8.69
CA PRO A 28 -27.77 6.50 -8.97
C PRO A 28 -27.29 7.52 -10.02
N GLU A 29 -28.08 7.72 -11.07
CA GLU A 29 -28.02 8.88 -11.96
C GLU A 29 -29.33 8.85 -12.76
N SER A 30 -29.98 9.91 -13.19
CA SER A 30 -29.85 11.35 -13.05
C SER A 30 -31.13 11.84 -13.74
N THR A 31 -31.74 12.87 -13.19
CA THR A 31 -33.00 13.46 -13.66
C THR A 31 -33.01 13.78 -15.16
N ALA A 32 -33.99 13.28 -15.90
CA ALA A 32 -34.48 13.93 -17.11
C ALA A 32 -35.94 13.53 -17.39
N GLU A 33 -36.85 14.48 -17.18
CA GLU A 33 -38.23 14.43 -17.67
C GLU A 33 -38.23 14.23 -19.20
N SER A 34 -38.97 13.24 -19.69
CA SER A 34 -39.23 13.06 -21.12
C SER A 34 -40.70 13.36 -21.40
N VAL A 35 -40.92 14.54 -21.98
CA VAL A 35 -42.24 15.06 -22.39
C VAL A 35 -42.58 14.47 -23.76
N ALA A 36 -43.79 13.92 -23.88
CA ALA A 36 -44.32 13.34 -25.11
C ALA A 36 -44.37 14.38 -26.25
N ALA A 37 -43.74 14.07 -27.39
CA ALA A 37 -43.81 14.88 -28.59
C ALA A 37 -44.38 14.08 -29.77
N VAL A 38 -45.44 14.67 -30.31
CA VAL A 38 -46.27 14.30 -31.45
C VAL A 38 -45.44 14.09 -32.72
N ILE A 39 -45.70 12.99 -33.43
CA ILE A 39 -45.03 12.63 -34.68
C ILE A 39 -45.76 13.30 -35.85
N THR A 40 -45.18 14.37 -36.38
CA THR A 40 -45.63 15.04 -37.61
C THR A 40 -44.63 14.74 -38.72
N ALA A 41 -45.08 14.03 -39.78
CA ALA A 41 -44.26 13.68 -40.93
C ALA A 41 -43.82 14.94 -41.70
N THR A 42 -42.51 15.12 -41.84
CA THR A 42 -41.89 16.20 -42.62
C THR A 42 -41.09 15.57 -43.75
N GLU A 43 -41.34 16.06 -44.96
CA GLU A 43 -40.82 15.58 -46.23
C GLU A 43 -39.29 15.69 -46.31
N ALA A 44 -38.63 14.64 -46.80
CA ALA A 44 -37.17 14.50 -46.81
C ALA A 44 -36.55 15.28 -47.99
N ALA A 45 -35.81 16.35 -47.68
CA ALA A 45 -34.97 17.02 -48.66
C ALA A 45 -33.66 16.24 -48.90
N THR A 46 -33.36 15.95 -50.15
CA THR A 46 -32.11 15.32 -50.59
C THR A 46 -30.92 16.23 -50.34
N VAL A 47 -30.05 15.85 -49.40
CA VAL A 47 -28.86 16.61 -49.04
C VAL A 47 -27.71 16.24 -49.98
N THR A 48 -27.24 17.20 -50.77
CA THR A 48 -26.01 17.06 -51.59
C THR A 48 -24.79 17.04 -50.65
N PRO A 49 -23.88 16.04 -50.73
CA PRO A 49 -22.73 16.01 -49.85
C PRO A 49 -21.78 17.19 -50.15
N PRO A 50 -21.20 17.82 -49.12
CA PRO A 50 -20.25 18.91 -49.28
C PRO A 50 -18.94 18.42 -49.93
N PRO A 51 -18.18 19.29 -50.61
CA PRO A 51 -16.92 18.90 -51.24
C PRO A 51 -15.92 18.40 -50.18
N THR A 52 -15.39 17.21 -50.40
CA THR A 52 -14.39 16.58 -49.54
C THR A 52 -13.07 17.36 -49.56
N ALA A 53 -12.62 17.84 -48.40
CA ALA A 53 -11.34 18.52 -48.28
C ALA A 53 -10.18 17.54 -48.51
N THR A 54 -9.36 17.81 -49.53
CA THR A 54 -8.15 17.03 -49.82
C THR A 54 -7.03 17.45 -48.87
N LEU A 55 -6.55 16.53 -48.04
CA LEU A 55 -5.44 16.79 -47.11
C LEU A 55 -4.12 16.84 -47.89
N THR A 56 -3.49 18.01 -47.90
CA THR A 56 -2.14 18.20 -48.43
C THR A 56 -1.14 17.92 -47.31
N ASN A 57 -0.46 16.78 -47.36
CA ASN A 57 0.60 16.47 -46.40
C ASN A 57 1.80 17.42 -46.61
N THR A 58 1.99 18.35 -45.67
CA THR A 58 3.16 19.22 -45.63
C THR A 58 4.35 18.45 -45.07
N ALA A 59 5.45 18.38 -45.83
CA ALA A 59 6.67 17.72 -45.39
C ALA A 59 7.20 18.41 -44.12
N THR A 60 7.29 17.65 -43.03
CA THR A 60 7.81 18.13 -41.75
C THR A 60 9.34 18.12 -41.80
N ALA A 61 9.98 19.25 -41.51
CA ALA A 61 11.44 19.35 -41.48
C ALA A 61 11.98 18.52 -40.31
N THR A 62 12.82 17.52 -40.62
CA THR A 62 13.51 16.69 -39.64
C THR A 62 14.57 17.53 -38.93
N ALA A 63 14.51 17.60 -37.60
CA ALA A 63 15.52 18.29 -36.80
C ALA A 63 16.85 17.54 -36.88
N THR A 64 17.93 18.26 -37.22
CA THR A 64 19.30 17.75 -37.18
C THR A 64 19.72 17.55 -35.72
N PRO A 65 20.21 16.37 -35.32
CA PRO A 65 20.65 16.15 -33.94
C PRO A 65 21.85 17.05 -33.64
N THR A 66 21.77 17.77 -32.51
CA THR A 66 22.87 18.60 -32.00
C THR A 66 23.74 17.73 -31.11
N GLU A 67 25.04 17.64 -31.41
CA GLU A 67 25.97 16.88 -30.58
C GLU A 67 26.06 17.48 -29.18
N THR A 68 25.81 16.63 -28.18
CA THR A 68 25.85 16.99 -26.77
C THR A 68 27.28 16.83 -26.27
N ALA A 69 27.88 17.91 -25.77
CA ALA A 69 29.22 17.88 -25.20
C ALA A 69 29.30 16.87 -24.04
N THR A 70 30.27 15.96 -24.11
CA THR A 70 30.53 14.98 -23.05
C THR A 70 31.11 15.68 -21.82
N PRO A 71 30.55 15.50 -20.61
CA PRO A 71 31.12 16.09 -19.41
C PRO A 71 32.52 15.52 -19.16
N THR A 72 33.48 16.41 -18.92
CA THR A 72 34.84 16.04 -18.54
C THR A 72 34.88 15.86 -17.03
N GLU A 73 35.12 14.62 -16.58
CA GLU A 73 35.31 14.29 -15.17
C GLU A 73 36.50 15.09 -14.60
N THR A 74 36.23 15.93 -13.61
CA THR A 74 37.26 16.65 -12.86
C THR A 74 37.76 15.74 -11.74
N PRO A 75 39.06 15.43 -11.65
CA PRO A 75 39.56 14.55 -10.59
C PRO A 75 39.30 15.19 -9.23
N THR A 76 38.56 14.46 -8.39
CA THR A 76 38.30 14.84 -7.01
C THR A 76 39.47 14.41 -6.14
N GLU A 77 40.16 15.36 -5.51
CA GLU A 77 41.24 15.11 -4.56
C GLU A 77 40.73 14.25 -3.39
N THR A 78 41.32 13.07 -3.22
CA THR A 78 40.98 12.17 -2.11
C THR A 78 41.72 12.64 -0.85
N PRO A 79 41.03 12.97 0.26
CA PRO A 79 41.70 13.35 1.50
C PRO A 79 42.48 12.15 2.05
N THR A 80 43.80 12.31 2.13
CA THR A 80 44.69 11.34 2.76
C THR A 80 44.56 11.47 4.28
N ASN A 81 44.01 10.45 4.93
CA ASN A 81 43.98 10.36 6.39
C ASN A 81 45.40 10.17 6.92
N THR A 82 46.02 11.26 7.37
CA THR A 82 47.27 11.23 8.14
C THR A 82 46.99 10.60 9.51
N PRO A 83 47.58 9.45 9.87
CA PRO A 83 47.40 8.87 11.19
C PRO A 83 48.15 9.71 12.23
N THR A 84 47.39 10.40 13.09
CA THR A 84 47.92 11.06 14.29
C THR A 84 48.31 9.99 15.31
N GLN A 85 49.61 9.86 15.61
CA GLN A 85 50.10 9.01 16.70
C GLN A 85 49.52 9.50 18.03
N THR A 86 48.71 8.66 18.66
CA THR A 86 48.19 8.85 20.01
C THR A 86 49.14 8.21 21.01
N ALA A 87 49.50 8.95 22.05
CA ALA A 87 50.54 8.60 23.02
C ALA A 87 50.24 7.31 23.80
N THR A 88 51.33 6.58 24.06
CA THR A 88 51.47 5.36 24.85
C THR A 88 50.88 5.50 26.26
N ALA A 89 49.94 4.60 26.61
CA ALA A 89 49.49 4.41 27.98
C ALA A 89 50.41 3.42 28.72
N THR A 90 50.89 3.84 29.88
CA THR A 90 51.65 3.04 30.84
C THR A 90 50.76 2.00 31.50
N GLU A 91 51.03 0.71 31.29
CA GLU A 91 50.33 -0.38 31.99
C GLU A 91 50.80 -0.47 33.45
N THR A 92 49.87 -0.30 34.40
CA THR A 92 50.02 -0.78 35.78
C THR A 92 49.08 -1.97 35.94
N ALA A 93 49.64 -3.18 35.98
CA ALA A 93 48.88 -4.39 36.19
C ALA A 93 48.39 -4.47 37.64
N THR A 94 47.08 -4.58 37.83
CA THR A 94 46.48 -5.16 39.03
C THR A 94 45.35 -6.06 38.57
N ALA A 95 45.67 -7.34 38.35
CA ALA A 95 44.70 -8.37 38.03
C ALA A 95 44.00 -8.81 39.32
N THR A 96 42.84 -8.21 39.60
CA THR A 96 41.84 -8.83 40.48
C THR A 96 40.87 -9.57 39.57
N ALA A 97 41.00 -10.89 39.48
CA ALA A 97 40.08 -11.73 38.72
C ALA A 97 38.72 -11.79 39.43
N THR A 98 37.80 -10.92 39.04
CA THR A 98 36.37 -11.12 39.31
C THR A 98 35.83 -12.05 38.24
N LEU A 99 35.49 -13.27 38.63
CA LEU A 99 34.78 -14.23 37.77
C LEU A 99 33.37 -13.67 37.47
N VAL A 100 33.24 -12.89 36.39
CA VAL A 100 31.94 -12.55 35.83
C VAL A 100 31.50 -13.75 34.96
N PRO A 101 30.33 -14.35 35.19
CA PRO A 101 29.82 -15.41 34.33
C PRO A 101 29.71 -14.90 32.88
N PRO A 102 29.87 -15.76 31.86
CA PRO A 102 29.72 -15.32 30.48
C PRO A 102 28.31 -14.76 30.31
N THR A 103 28.24 -13.45 30.04
CA THR A 103 27.04 -12.80 29.52
C THR A 103 26.61 -13.59 28.31
N ALA A 104 25.51 -14.34 28.44
CA ALA A 104 24.88 -14.98 27.31
C ALA A 104 24.66 -13.89 26.25
N THR A 105 25.26 -14.07 25.07
CA THR A 105 24.89 -13.31 23.88
C THR A 105 23.36 -13.31 23.81
N PRO A 106 22.66 -12.16 23.93
CA PRO A 106 21.22 -12.18 23.89
C PRO A 106 20.85 -12.82 22.55
N LEU A 107 20.14 -13.94 22.63
CA LEU A 107 19.55 -14.60 21.48
C LEU A 107 18.82 -13.50 20.69
N PRO A 108 19.04 -13.34 19.37
CA PRO A 108 18.28 -12.37 18.58
C PRO A 108 16.80 -12.57 18.92
N PRO A 109 16.07 -11.53 19.38
CA PRO A 109 14.69 -11.72 19.76
C PRO A 109 14.00 -12.32 18.56
N THR A 110 13.44 -13.51 18.74
CA THR A 110 12.40 -14.01 17.84
C THR A 110 11.27 -13.00 18.00
N SER A 111 11.31 -11.95 17.18
CA SER A 111 10.61 -10.69 17.40
C SER A 111 9.12 -10.90 17.19
N THR A 112 8.50 -11.43 18.23
CA THR A 112 7.07 -11.29 18.44
C THR A 112 6.90 -9.88 18.97
N PRO A 113 6.42 -8.92 18.18
CA PRO A 113 6.35 -7.55 18.63
C PRO A 113 5.40 -7.49 19.82
N GLU A 114 5.86 -6.88 20.91
CA GLU A 114 5.09 -6.76 22.12
C GLU A 114 3.98 -5.73 21.91
N LEU A 115 2.74 -6.18 22.18
CA LEU A 115 1.52 -5.45 21.91
C LEU A 115 1.19 -4.52 23.08
N VAL A 116 1.13 -3.21 22.84
CA VAL A 116 0.65 -2.24 23.83
C VAL A 116 -0.73 -1.73 23.41
N ALA A 117 -1.75 -2.04 24.21
CA ALA A 117 -3.10 -1.55 23.97
C ALA A 117 -3.19 -0.06 24.33
N ASN A 118 -3.46 0.80 23.35
CA ASN A 118 -3.90 2.17 23.61
C ASN A 118 -5.39 2.31 23.24
N GLY A 119 -6.13 3.05 24.07
CA GLY A 119 -7.60 3.17 24.05
C GLY A 119 -8.23 3.86 22.84
N ALA A 120 -7.61 3.80 21.65
CA ALA A 120 -8.05 4.43 20.41
C ALA A 120 -8.16 3.44 19.22
N GLY A 121 -8.35 2.15 19.47
CA GLY A 121 -8.64 1.15 18.42
C GLY A 121 -7.46 0.74 17.52
N CYS A 122 -6.28 1.29 17.78
CA CYS A 122 -5.05 1.05 17.05
C CYS A 122 -4.04 0.33 17.96
N PRO A 123 -3.60 -0.90 17.64
CA PRO A 123 -2.59 -1.58 18.43
C PRO A 123 -1.20 -1.04 18.08
N TYR A 124 -0.38 -0.72 19.09
CA TYR A 124 0.98 -0.17 18.89
C TYR A 124 2.05 -1.19 19.29
N SER A 125 3.18 -1.16 18.58
CA SER A 125 4.40 -1.85 18.99
C SER A 125 5.18 -1.00 19.98
N SER A 126 5.68 -1.58 21.07
CA SER A 126 6.71 -0.95 21.91
C SER A 126 8.13 -1.15 21.35
N ASP A 127 8.30 -2.08 20.42
CA ASP A 127 9.60 -2.40 19.81
C ASP A 127 9.94 -1.35 18.74
N PRO A 128 11.05 -0.59 18.91
CA PRO A 128 11.45 0.44 17.96
C PRO A 128 11.95 -0.12 16.62
N THR A 129 12.18 -1.44 16.51
CA THR A 129 12.63 -2.09 15.28
C THR A 129 11.49 -2.57 14.40
N TYR A 130 10.26 -2.62 14.94
CA TYR A 130 9.09 -3.17 14.25
C TYR A 130 8.72 -2.32 13.05
N GLY A 131 8.69 -2.96 11.88
CA GLY A 131 8.47 -2.37 10.57
C GLY A 131 9.66 -1.62 10.00
N TYR A 132 10.67 -1.26 10.80
CA TYR A 132 11.83 -0.46 10.37
C TYR A 132 13.05 -1.30 9.95
N THR A 133 13.04 -2.61 10.22
CA THR A 133 14.17 -3.50 9.95
C THR A 133 13.74 -4.70 9.11
N VAL A 134 14.70 -5.28 8.40
CA VAL A 134 14.51 -6.49 7.60
C VAL A 134 14.16 -7.69 8.50
N GLU A 135 14.72 -7.72 9.70
CA GLU A 135 14.54 -8.79 10.68
C GLU A 135 13.17 -8.72 11.37
N ASN A 136 12.60 -7.52 11.49
CA ASN A 136 11.32 -7.28 12.13
C ASN A 136 10.34 -6.51 11.22
N PRO A 137 9.92 -7.08 10.08
CA PRO A 137 9.03 -6.40 9.14
C PRO A 137 7.57 -6.43 9.63
N ILE A 138 6.72 -5.60 9.02
CA ILE A 138 5.28 -5.65 9.20
C ILE A 138 4.73 -6.86 8.45
N ARG A 139 4.46 -7.94 9.18
CA ARG A 139 3.99 -9.22 8.63
C ARG A 139 2.50 -9.17 8.38
N VAL A 140 2.13 -8.65 7.20
CA VAL A 140 0.74 -8.51 6.78
C VAL A 140 0.19 -9.78 6.16
N GLY A 141 1.00 -10.74 5.70
CA GLY A 141 0.51 -12.01 5.17
C GLY A 141 -0.53 -11.88 4.05
N GLY A 142 -1.31 -12.95 3.80
CA GLY A 142 -2.29 -13.02 2.71
C GLY A 142 -1.73 -13.51 1.37
N GLY A 143 -0.42 -13.40 1.14
CA GLY A 143 0.26 -13.86 -0.07
C GLY A 143 -0.29 -13.21 -1.36
N PRO A 144 0.14 -13.70 -2.53
CA PRO A 144 -0.27 -13.13 -3.82
C PRO A 144 -1.78 -13.23 -4.10
N PHE A 145 -2.46 -14.22 -3.50
CA PHE A 145 -3.87 -14.53 -3.78
C PHE A 145 -4.86 -14.11 -2.68
N GLY A 146 -4.37 -13.78 -1.48
CA GLY A 146 -5.18 -13.30 -0.35
C GLY A 146 -5.09 -11.79 -0.13
N GLY A 147 -4.74 -11.04 -1.19
CA GLY A 147 -4.77 -9.58 -1.18
C GLY A 147 -3.45 -8.88 -0.88
N GLY A 148 -2.29 -9.57 -0.96
CA GLY A 148 -0.93 -9.08 -0.63
C GLY A 148 -0.71 -7.56 -0.77
N PRO A 149 -0.44 -7.03 -1.99
CA PRO A 149 -0.19 -5.60 -2.15
C PRO A 149 -1.33 -4.68 -1.73
N SER A 150 -2.59 -5.13 -1.85
CA SER A 150 -3.75 -4.36 -1.41
C SER A 150 -3.81 -4.24 0.11
N ARG A 151 -3.33 -5.25 0.82
CA ARG A 151 -3.33 -5.26 2.28
C ARG A 151 -2.22 -4.41 2.87
N GLU A 152 -1.05 -4.39 2.25
CA GLU A 152 0.01 -3.44 2.59
C GLU A 152 -0.50 -2.00 2.47
N ARG A 153 -1.16 -1.68 1.34
CA ARG A 153 -1.77 -0.35 1.15
C ARG A 153 -2.83 -0.06 2.20
N ALA A 154 -3.71 -1.01 2.53
CA ALA A 154 -4.70 -0.81 3.58
C ALA A 154 -4.06 -0.55 4.97
N VAL A 155 -2.91 -1.15 5.26
CA VAL A 155 -2.13 -0.85 6.48
C VAL A 155 -1.53 0.55 6.41
N LEU A 156 -0.92 0.92 5.28
CA LEU A 156 -0.33 2.23 5.07
C LEU A 156 -1.39 3.35 5.09
N ASP A 157 -2.55 3.14 4.49
CA ASP A 157 -3.68 4.09 4.49
C ASP A 157 -4.24 4.33 5.89
N ALA A 158 -4.06 3.37 6.81
CA ALA A 158 -4.41 3.54 8.20
C ALA A 158 -3.34 4.33 8.99
N PHE A 159 -2.08 4.34 8.54
CA PHE A 159 -1.01 5.05 9.25
C PHE A 159 -1.11 6.57 9.11
N MET A 160 -0.65 7.23 10.16
CA MET A 160 -0.56 8.67 10.29
C MET A 160 0.81 9.04 10.86
N GLY A 161 1.29 10.24 10.54
CA GLY A 161 2.38 10.86 11.28
C GLY A 161 1.93 11.29 12.68
N PRO A 162 2.87 11.73 13.52
CA PRO A 162 2.57 12.32 14.82
C PRO A 162 1.51 13.42 14.75
N GLY A 163 0.59 13.46 15.72
CA GLY A 163 -0.49 14.45 15.74
C GLY A 163 -1.56 14.24 14.66
N ALA A 164 -1.74 13.00 14.17
CA ALA A 164 -2.68 12.64 13.11
C ALA A 164 -2.39 13.32 11.76
N ALA A 165 -1.11 13.61 11.48
CA ALA A 165 -0.70 14.11 10.18
C ALA A 165 -0.91 13.03 9.11
N PRO A 166 -1.53 13.33 7.95
CA PRO A 166 -1.63 12.36 6.88
C PRO A 166 -0.23 12.00 6.37
N ILE A 167 0.00 10.72 6.10
CA ILE A 167 1.23 10.27 5.45
C ILE A 167 1.08 10.22 3.93
N THR A 168 2.21 10.28 3.25
CA THR A 168 2.37 9.92 1.85
C THR A 168 3.38 8.78 1.75
N TYR A 169 3.12 7.80 0.88
CA TYR A 169 3.99 6.64 0.75
C TYR A 169 4.21 6.24 -0.71
N GLU A 170 5.38 5.66 -0.98
CA GLU A 170 5.77 5.11 -2.27
C GLU A 170 6.50 3.79 -2.06
N ARG A 171 6.19 2.79 -2.89
CA ARG A 171 6.91 1.51 -2.88
C ARG A 171 8.24 1.69 -3.62
N THR A 172 9.36 1.55 -2.91
CA THR A 172 10.70 1.79 -3.47
C THR A 172 11.39 0.53 -3.96
N GLY A 173 10.91 -0.66 -3.59
CA GLY A 173 11.46 -1.90 -4.10
C GLY A 173 10.93 -3.15 -3.41
N SER A 174 11.54 -4.28 -3.74
CA SER A 174 11.37 -5.55 -3.04
C SER A 174 12.74 -6.16 -2.76
N LEU A 175 12.87 -6.86 -1.64
CA LEU A 175 14.10 -7.46 -1.17
C LEU A 175 13.87 -8.95 -0.87
N PRO A 176 14.49 -9.88 -1.60
CA PRO A 176 14.44 -11.29 -1.26
C PRO A 176 15.26 -11.55 0.02
N VAL A 177 14.65 -12.17 1.03
CA VAL A 177 15.25 -12.47 2.34
C VAL A 177 14.91 -13.90 2.73
N GLY A 178 15.88 -14.80 2.64
CA GLY A 178 15.64 -16.23 2.84
C GLY A 178 14.58 -16.75 1.88
N ASP A 179 13.49 -17.30 2.43
CA ASP A 179 12.37 -17.85 1.66
C ASP A 179 11.18 -16.88 1.49
N THR A 180 11.34 -15.61 1.89
CA THR A 180 10.32 -14.56 1.71
C THR A 180 10.83 -13.41 0.85
N ILE A 181 9.92 -12.52 0.45
CA ILE A 181 10.24 -11.26 -0.22
C ILE A 181 9.61 -10.15 0.61
N LEU A 182 10.44 -9.19 1.02
CA LEU A 182 10.00 -7.99 1.72
C LEU A 182 9.76 -6.85 0.74
N ASP A 183 8.65 -6.16 0.89
CA ASP A 183 8.35 -4.95 0.14
C ASP A 183 8.81 -3.73 0.93
N ILE A 184 9.46 -2.79 0.24
CA ILE A 184 10.05 -1.60 0.85
C ILE A 184 9.21 -0.41 0.48
N TYR A 185 8.76 0.33 1.51
CA TYR A 185 7.99 1.54 1.36
C TYR A 185 8.74 2.72 1.97
N ALA A 186 8.87 3.80 1.19
CA ALA A 186 9.24 5.12 1.69
C ALA A 186 7.98 5.84 2.15
N VAL A 187 7.97 6.30 3.40
CA VAL A 187 6.87 7.02 4.05
C VAL A 187 7.34 8.40 4.46
N THR A 188 6.50 9.40 4.23
CA THR A 188 6.74 10.80 4.57
C THR A 188 5.48 11.42 5.18
N TYR A 189 5.64 12.48 5.96
CA TYR A 189 4.53 13.28 6.48
C TYR A 189 4.97 14.73 6.67
N ALA A 190 4.02 15.64 6.79
CA ALA A 190 4.31 17.05 6.99
C ALA A 190 5.13 17.27 8.29
N GLY A 191 6.33 17.82 8.15
CA GLY A 191 7.26 18.04 9.27
C GLY A 191 8.12 16.83 9.64
N ALA A 192 8.14 15.77 8.84
CA ALA A 192 9.08 14.66 9.03
C ALA A 192 10.53 15.14 8.81
N PRO A 193 11.47 14.86 9.73
CA PRO A 193 12.88 15.26 9.56
C PRO A 193 13.60 14.42 8.50
N ALA A 194 13.10 13.22 8.21
CA ALA A 194 13.64 12.30 7.22
C ALA A 194 12.53 11.40 6.66
N THR A 195 12.77 10.84 5.49
CA THR A 195 11.93 9.77 4.92
C THR A 195 12.06 8.51 5.77
N ILE A 196 10.93 7.93 6.12
CA ILE A 196 10.82 6.68 6.87
C ILE A 196 10.84 5.51 5.90
N ILE A 197 11.60 4.46 6.20
CA ILE A 197 11.60 3.21 5.44
C ILE A 197 10.86 2.15 6.25
N LEU A 198 9.85 1.55 5.64
CA LEU A 198 9.11 0.41 6.21
C LEU A 198 9.29 -0.84 5.35
N TYR A 199 9.42 -1.98 6.01
CA TYR A 199 9.49 -3.31 5.42
C TYR A 199 8.21 -4.07 5.69
N PHE A 200 7.61 -4.62 4.64
CA PHE A 200 6.38 -5.42 4.71
C PHE A 200 6.64 -6.84 4.24
N ASP A 201 6.04 -7.81 4.91
CA ASP A 201 6.07 -9.22 4.51
C ASP A 201 4.63 -9.69 4.23
N ILE A 202 4.32 -9.89 2.94
CA ILE A 202 3.02 -10.42 2.50
C ILE A 202 2.93 -11.95 2.57
N TYR A 203 4.03 -12.66 2.78
CA TYR A 203 4.05 -14.12 2.79
C TYR A 203 3.94 -14.68 4.21
N SER A 204 4.41 -13.94 5.21
CA SER A 204 4.33 -14.31 6.62
C SER A 204 3.18 -13.63 7.35
N LEU A 205 2.52 -14.39 8.23
CA LEU A 205 1.44 -13.88 9.08
C LEU A 205 1.99 -13.41 10.43
N GLY A 206 1.59 -12.23 10.88
CA GLY A 206 1.93 -11.73 12.20
C GLY A 206 0.96 -10.65 12.70
N PRO A 207 1.08 -10.21 13.96
CA PRO A 207 0.30 -9.09 14.45
C PRO A 207 0.65 -7.82 13.66
N ILE A 208 -0.38 -7.15 13.15
CA ILE A 208 -0.24 -5.87 12.45
C ILE A 208 -0.42 -4.77 13.48
N LEU A 209 0.69 -4.09 13.78
CA LEU A 209 0.78 -3.03 14.78
C LEU A 209 1.23 -1.73 14.13
N THR A 210 1.07 -0.63 14.85
CA THR A 210 1.62 0.66 14.47
C THR A 210 3.08 0.77 14.93
N PRO A 211 4.03 1.05 14.02
CA PRO A 211 5.43 1.29 14.36
C PRO A 211 5.62 2.48 15.31
N VAL A 212 6.66 2.42 16.15
CA VAL A 212 6.99 3.49 17.09
C VAL A 212 7.23 4.81 16.34
N GLY A 213 6.52 5.87 16.74
CA GLY A 213 6.63 7.20 16.12
C GLY A 213 5.62 7.47 15.01
N LEU A 214 4.85 6.46 14.60
CA LEU A 214 3.66 6.62 13.78
C LEU A 214 2.39 6.53 14.65
N ALA A 215 1.30 7.09 14.13
CA ALA A 215 -0.06 6.95 14.64
C ALA A 215 -0.90 6.15 13.63
N CYS A 216 -2.16 5.83 13.98
CA CYS A 216 -3.12 5.37 12.97
C CYS A 216 -4.55 5.86 13.21
N SER A 217 -5.34 5.83 12.14
CA SER A 217 -6.77 6.12 12.11
C SER A 217 -7.55 4.95 11.53
N GLY A 218 -8.69 4.61 12.14
CA GLY A 218 -9.63 3.64 11.56
C GLY A 218 -9.38 2.16 11.89
N GLY A 219 -8.36 1.87 12.72
CA GLY A 219 -7.98 0.50 13.08
C GLY A 219 -7.20 -0.20 11.96
N LEU A 220 -6.32 -1.13 12.34
CA LEU A 220 -5.51 -1.87 11.37
C LEU A 220 -6.29 -3.10 10.85
N PRO A 221 -6.14 -3.47 9.56
CA PRO A 221 -6.88 -4.58 8.96
C PRO A 221 -6.48 -5.91 9.60
N GLN A 222 -7.23 -6.36 10.61
CA GLN A 222 -6.98 -7.63 11.29
C GLN A 222 -7.42 -8.82 10.43
N TYR A 223 -6.87 -10.01 10.71
CA TYR A 223 -7.34 -11.24 10.08
C TYR A 223 -8.76 -11.57 10.59
N SER A 224 -9.73 -11.71 9.69
CA SER A 224 -11.03 -12.27 10.05
C SER A 224 -10.85 -13.76 10.36
N SER A 225 -11.20 -14.17 11.57
CA SER A 225 -11.23 -15.57 12.01
C SER A 225 -12.28 -16.40 11.28
#